data_AF-A0A9D2GXW2-F1
#
_entry.id   AF-A0A9D2GXW2-F1
#
_cell.length_a   1.000
_cell.length_b   1.000
_cell.length_c   1.000
_cell.angle_alpha   90.00
_cell.angle_beta   90.00
_cell.angle_gamma   90.00
#
_symmetry.space_group_name_H-M   'P 1'
#
loop_
_entity.id
_entity.type
_entity.pdbx_description
1 polymer ?
#
loop_
_entity_poly.entity_id
_entity_poly.type
_entity_poly.pdbx_seq_one_letter_code
_entity_poly.pdbx_strand_id
1 'polypeptide(L)' 'MEEQAHTTPQNGLIYGLNDRPPFREAFFAALQHLLAIFVAIITPPLIISGALKLDTKTTGYLVSMALIASG' A
#
# COMPACT_ATOMS: atom_id res chain seq x y z
N MET A 1 37.50 -33.02 9.79
CA MET A 1 36.17 -33.22 10.37
C MET A 1 35.99 -32.07 11.35
N GLU A 2 35.23 -31.02 11.11
CA GLU A 2 34.08 -30.83 10.22
C GLU A 2 34.07 -29.41 9.64
N GLU A 3 33.46 -29.35 8.47
CA GLU A 3 33.27 -28.23 7.57
C GLU A 3 32.22 -27.25 8.13
N GLN A 4 32.63 -26.03 8.50
CA GLN A 4 31.69 -24.93 8.75
C GLN A 4 31.58 -24.13 7.45
N ALA A 5 30.69 -24.63 6.60
CA ALA A 5 30.39 -24.13 5.28
C ALA A 5 30.00 -22.64 5.29
N HIS A 6 30.69 -21.88 4.45
CA HIS A 6 30.33 -20.57 3.97
C HIS A 6 28.98 -20.64 3.21
N THR A 7 27.89 -20.12 3.79
CA THR A 7 26.58 -20.01 3.10
C THR A 7 26.01 -18.59 3.19
N THR A 8 26.46 -17.73 2.29
CA THR A 8 25.60 -16.69 1.67
C THR A 8 25.40 -17.13 0.21
N PRO A 9 24.30 -16.89 -0.52
CA PRO A 9 23.15 -15.99 -0.26
C PRO A 9 21.76 -16.55 -0.67
N GLN A 10 20.67 -16.34 0.09
CA GLN A 10 19.30 -16.33 -0.46
C GLN A 10 18.41 -15.30 0.26
N ASN A 11 18.19 -14.18 -0.43
CA ASN A 11 17.30 -13.06 -0.12
C ASN A 11 17.77 -12.14 1.03
N GLY A 12 18.28 -10.95 0.69
CA GLY A 12 18.53 -9.83 1.62
C GLY A 12 17.24 -9.22 2.17
N LEU A 13 16.40 -10.05 2.79
CA LEU A 13 15.19 -9.67 3.47
C LEU A 13 15.53 -9.49 4.96
N ILE A 14 15.46 -8.25 5.44
CA ILE A 14 15.53 -7.90 6.87
C ILE A 14 14.38 -8.58 7.65
N TYR A 15 13.34 -9.07 6.95
CA TYR A 15 12.13 -9.65 7.51
C TYR A 15 11.68 -10.88 6.71
N GLY A 16 11.50 -12.03 7.36
CA GLY A 16 10.92 -13.22 6.73
C GLY A 16 9.45 -13.03 6.36
N LEU A 17 8.95 -13.77 5.37
CA LEU A 17 7.55 -13.68 4.90
C LEU A 17 6.49 -13.89 6.01
N ASN A 18 6.85 -14.63 7.07
CA ASN A 18 5.98 -14.94 8.21
C ASN A 18 6.41 -14.25 9.51
N ASP A 19 7.48 -13.46 9.48
CA ASP A 19 7.84 -12.68 10.65
C ASP A 19 6.72 -11.63 10.87
N ARG A 20 6.49 -11.19 12.11
CA ARG A 20 5.51 -10.14 12.46
C ARG A 20 6.18 -8.89 13.02
N PRO A 21 6.37 -7.81 12.24
CA PRO A 21 7.27 -6.73 12.64
C PRO A 21 6.79 -6.17 13.97
N PRO A 22 7.68 -5.65 14.82
CA PRO A 22 7.25 -5.03 16.06
C PRO A 22 6.13 -4.05 15.75
N PHE A 23 5.04 -4.11 16.53
CA PHE A 23 3.75 -3.48 16.22
C PHE A 23 3.87 -2.01 15.77
N ARG A 24 4.87 -1.30 16.30
CA ARG A 24 5.19 0.08 15.92
C ARG A 24 5.66 0.19 14.46
N GLU A 25 6.63 -0.62 14.05
CA GLU A 25 7.15 -0.63 12.68
C GLU A 25 6.09 -1.08 11.67
N ALA A 26 5.34 -2.13 12.00
CA ALA A 26 4.22 -2.59 11.18
C ALA A 26 3.16 -1.49 11.01
N PHE A 27 2.83 -0.77 12.08
CA PHE A 27 1.88 0.33 12.04
C PHE A 27 2.38 1.50 11.19
N PHE A 28 3.64 1.93 11.37
CA PHE A 28 4.22 2.98 10.54
C PHE A 28 4.30 2.57 9.06
N ALA A 29 4.69 1.33 8.77
CA ALA A 29 4.72 0.80 7.41
C ALA A 29 3.31 0.74 6.80
N ALA A 30 2.31 0.26 7.54
CA ALA A 30 0.92 0.22 7.08
C ALA A 30 0.36 1.64 6.85
N LEU A 31 0.67 2.59 7.73
CA LEU A 31 0.28 3.98 7.58
C LEU A 31 0.94 4.62 6.36
N GLN A 32 2.25 4.43 6.18
CA GLN A 32 2.96 4.90 4.99
C GLN A 32 2.42 4.27 3.71
N HIS A 33 2.11 2.97 3.74
CA HIS A 33 1.51 2.27 2.59
C HIS A 33 0.14 2.84 2.26
N LEU A 34 -0.74 3.03 3.26
CA LEU A 34 -2.05 3.65 3.10
C LEU A 34 -1.92 5.05 2.48
N LEU A 35 -1.01 5.88 3.00
CA LEU A 35 -0.76 7.23 2.48
C LEU A 35 -0.21 7.21 1.04
N ALA A 36 0.65 6.25 0.73
CA ALA A 36 1.23 6.09 -0.60
C ALA A 36 0.17 5.70 -1.65
N ILE A 37 -0.74 4.78 -1.30
CA ILE A 37 -1.81 4.35 -2.22
C ILE A 37 -2.99 5.32 -2.26
N PHE A 38 -3.20 6.15 -1.23
CA PHE A 38 -4.36 7.04 -1.11
C PHE A 38 -4.53 7.97 -2.32
N VAL A 39 -3.45 8.66 -2.71
CA VAL A 39 -3.48 9.55 -3.88
C VAL A 39 -3.72 8.75 -5.17
N ALA A 40 -3.12 7.56 -5.28
CA ALA A 40 -3.29 6.70 -6.44
C ALA A 40 -4.74 6.21 -6.60
N ILE A 41 -5.47 5.95 -5.51
CA ILE A 41 -6.87 5.51 -5.55
C ILE A 41 -7.82 6.67 -5.90
N ILE A 42 -7.54 7.87 -5.41
CA ILE A 42 -8.42 9.04 -5.57
C ILE A 42 -8.24 9.75 -6.93
N THR A 43 -7.08 9.58 -7.57
CA THR A 43 -6.74 10.26 -8.82
C THR A 43 -7.63 9.83 -10.01
N PRO A 44 -7.87 8.54 -10.31
CA PRO A 44 -8.73 8.16 -11.44
C PRO A 44 -10.17 8.70 -11.32
N PRO A 45 -10.86 8.58 -10.17
CA PRO A 45 -12.18 9.20 -9.98
C PRO A 45 -12.19 10.71 -10.20
N LEU A 46 -11.16 11.43 -9.72
CA LEU A 46 -11.04 12.89 -9.89
C LEU A 46 -10.81 13.29 -11.35
N ILE A 47 -9.98 12.54 -12.09
CA ILE A 47 -9.73 12.80 -13.51
C ILE A 47 -11.02 12.60 -14.31
N ILE A 48 -11.74 11.51 -14.05
CA ILE A 48 -13.00 11.18 -14.73
C ILE A 48 -14.07 12.23 -14.39
N SER A 49 -14.20 12.60 -13.11
CA SER A 49 -15.20 13.57 -12.70
C SER A 49 -14.90 14.97 -13.26
N GLY A 50 -13.63 15.35 -13.34
CA GLY A 50 -13.18 16.58 -13.99
C GLY A 50 -13.46 16.58 -15.50
N ALA A 51 -13.20 15.48 -16.19
CA ALA A 51 -13.48 15.33 -17.62
C ALA A 51 -14.99 15.39 -17.94
N LEU A 52 -15.83 14.81 -17.08
CA LEU A 52 -17.29 14.81 -17.24
C LEU A 52 -17.98 16.04 -16.61
N LYS A 53 -17.21 16.97 -16.02
CA LYS A 53 -17.73 18.13 -15.25
C LYS A 53 -18.80 17.75 -14.22
N LEU A 54 -18.57 16.65 -13.50
CA LEU A 54 -19.50 16.19 -12.47
C LEU A 54 -19.46 17.11 -11.25
N ASP A 55 -20.60 17.24 -10.58
CA ASP A 55 -20.71 17.97 -9.31
C ASP A 55 -19.75 17.39 -8.24
N THR A 56 -19.32 18.22 -7.29
CA THR A 56 -18.45 17.81 -6.19
C THR A 56 -19.07 16.70 -5.35
N LYS A 57 -20.40 16.64 -5.25
CA LYS A 57 -21.12 15.57 -4.57
C LYS A 57 -20.92 14.21 -5.25
N THR A 58 -21.00 14.15 -6.57
CA THR A 58 -20.81 12.91 -7.35
C THR A 58 -19.35 12.49 -7.39
N THR A 59 -18.44 13.46 -7.45
CA THR A 59 -16.99 13.21 -7.34
C THR A 59 -16.63 12.55 -6.01
N GLY A 60 -17.13 13.09 -4.89
CA GLY A 60 -16.91 12.50 -3.57
C GLY A 60 -17.51 11.10 -3.44
N TYR A 61 -18.66 10.86 -4.08
CA TYR A 61 -19.27 9.53 -4.14
C TYR A 61 -18.40 8.52 -4.89
N LEU A 62 -17.87 8.88 -6.06
CA LEU A 62 -16.95 8.02 -6.83
C LEU A 62 -15.66 7.72 -6.07
N VAL A 63 -15.10 8.71 -5.38
CA VAL A 63 -13.92 8.53 -4.51
C VAL A 63 -14.24 7.55 -3.37
N SER A 64 -15.41 7.70 -2.74
CA SER A 64 -15.83 6.81 -1.65
C SER A 64 -16.02 5.38 -2.14
N MET A 65 -16.63 5.19 -3.31
CA MET A 65 -16.76 3.88 -3.95
C MET A 65 -15.40 3.27 -4.30
N ALA A 66 -14.46 4.07 -4.83
CA ALA A 66 -13.12 3.60 -5.16
C ALA A 66 -12.33 3.16 -3.92
N LEU A 67 -12.45 3.91 -2.81
CA LEU A 67 -11.84 3.56 -1.53
C LEU A 67 -12.45 2.28 -0.94
N ILE A 68 -13.77 2.12 -0.97
CA ILE A 68 -14.47 0.91 -0.49
C ILE A 68 -14.12 -0.31 -1.36
N ALA A 69 -13.97 -0.15 -2.68
CA ALA A 69 -13.60 -1.25 -3.56
C ALA A 69 -12.12 -1.66 -3.45
N SER A 70 -11.26 -0.78 -2.92
CA SER A 70 -9.82 -1.02 -2.74
C SER A 70 -9.44 -1.61 -1.38
N GLY A 71 -10.37 -1.62 -0.41
CA GLY A 71 -10.19 -2.21 0.92
C GLY A 71 -10.84 -3.58 1.02
#